data_AF-A0A847FVX7-F1
#
_entry.id   AF-A0A847FVX7-F1
#
_cell.length_a   1.000
_cell.length_b   1.000
_cell.length_c   1.000
_cell.angle_alpha   90.00
_cell.angle_beta   90.00
_cell.angle_gamma   90.00
#
_symmetry.space_group_name_H-M   'P 1'
#
loop_
_entity.id
_entity.type
_entity.pdbx_description
1 polymer ?
#
loop_
_entity_poly.entity_id
_entity_poly.type
_entity_poly.pdbx_seq_one_letter_code
_entity_poly.pdbx_strand_id
1 'polypeptide(L)'
;MVSTDWSRTTKRLVIVGLVIILLLLLYVFRALVPPILLAFVLAYILKPLADWVEKQLQVRRTLAVILVYVVVLAILSIVPVTVVPYAVERIARLNVDVQKLTNDLVGFLSQPFFILGYRFNLGDFVGDVGATVQNMLQPFATQTVGLVFNLLSSLLWVLSITIISFYLVKDAERLRQFLDRLAPPGYTEELRRLREEI
;
A
#
# COMPACT_ATOMS: atom_id res chain seq x y z
N MET A 1 49.03 18.15 13.17
CA MET A 1 47.74 18.58 12.60
C MET A 1 47.88 18.51 11.09
N VAL A 2 47.35 17.45 10.44
CA VAL A 2 47.45 17.29 8.98
C VAL A 2 46.15 17.84 8.39
N SER A 3 46.19 19.05 7.83
CA SER A 3 45.07 19.56 7.03
C SER A 3 45.00 18.71 5.76
N THR A 4 43.91 17.96 5.60
CA THR A 4 43.68 17.22 4.36
C THR A 4 43.08 18.19 3.35
N ASP A 5 43.93 18.97 2.69
CA ASP A 5 43.53 19.90 1.64
C ASP A 5 43.26 19.11 0.36
N TRP A 6 42.09 18.46 0.31
CA TRP A 6 41.65 17.71 -0.86
C TRP A 6 41.54 18.64 -2.06
N SER A 7 42.18 18.28 -3.18
CA SER A 7 42.02 19.04 -4.42
C SER A 7 40.53 19.10 -4.82
N ARG A 8 40.09 20.23 -5.39
CA ARG A 8 38.69 20.43 -5.82
C ARG A 8 38.22 19.31 -6.76
N THR A 9 39.13 18.74 -7.55
CA THR A 9 38.88 17.60 -8.44
C THR A 9 38.64 16.32 -7.67
N THR A 10 39.44 16.04 -6.64
CA THR A 10 39.27 14.87 -5.76
C THR A 10 37.92 14.91 -5.02
N LYS A 11 37.55 16.09 -4.49
CA LYS A 11 36.24 16.28 -3.84
C LYS A 11 35.07 16.02 -4.80
N ARG A 12 35.16 16.50 -6.05
CA ARG A 12 34.12 16.27 -7.07
C ARG A 12 34.02 14.79 -7.45
N LEU A 13 35.14 14.11 -7.67
CA LEU A 13 35.16 12.68 -8.00
C LEU A 13 34.55 11.83 -6.88
N VAL A 14 34.85 12.15 -5.62
CA VAL A 14 34.26 11.43 -4.48
C VAL A 14 32.75 11.70 -4.35
N ILE A 15 32.30 12.94 -4.57
CA ILE A 15 30.85 13.23 -4.57
C ILE A 15 30.15 12.48 -5.70
N VAL A 16 30.71 12.50 -6.92
CA VAL A 16 30.13 11.78 -8.07
C VAL A 16 30.12 10.27 -7.80
N GLY A 17 31.21 9.71 -7.28
CA GLY A 17 31.27 8.30 -6.87
C GLY A 17 30.22 7.93 -5.82
N LEU A 18 30.07 8.76 -4.78
CA LEU A 18 29.05 8.58 -3.74
C LEU A 18 27.63 8.61 -4.32
N VAL A 19 27.35 9.54 -5.24
CA VAL A 19 26.05 9.65 -5.92
C VAL A 19 25.78 8.43 -6.80
N ILE A 20 26.77 7.93 -7.55
CA ILE A 20 26.62 6.72 -8.36
C ILE A 20 26.32 5.50 -7.47
N ILE A 21 27.06 5.34 -6.37
CA ILE A 21 26.82 4.26 -5.40
C ILE A 21 25.42 4.37 -4.81
N LEU A 22 24.97 5.57 -4.44
CA LEU A 22 23.62 5.81 -3.92
C LEU A 22 22.54 5.45 -4.95
N LEU A 23 22.69 5.88 -6.21
CA LEU A 23 21.75 5.57 -7.29
C LEU A 23 21.69 4.07 -7.58
N LEU A 24 22.84 3.39 -7.58
CA LEU A 24 22.91 1.94 -7.77
C LEU A 24 22.22 1.20 -6.61
N LEU A 25 22.43 1.66 -5.39
CA LEU A 25 21.75 1.14 -4.20
C LEU A 25 20.22 1.34 -4.32
N LEU A 26 19.77 2.54 -4.69
CA LEU A 26 18.34 2.80 -4.93
C LEU A 26 17.76 1.93 -6.05
N TYR A 27 18.52 1.66 -7.10
CA TYR A 27 18.07 0.79 -8.19
C TYR A 27 17.89 -0.67 -7.73
N VAL A 28 18.86 -1.20 -6.98
CA VAL A 28 18.81 -2.57 -6.43
C VAL A 28 17.69 -2.70 -5.40
N PHE A 29 17.54 -1.71 -4.51
CA PHE A 29 16.55 -1.73 -3.43
C PHE A 29 15.23 -1.04 -3.78
N ARG A 30 14.95 -0.79 -5.07
CA ARG A 30 13.72 -0.09 -5.51
C ARG A 30 12.43 -0.73 -5.00
N ALA A 31 12.42 -2.05 -4.81
CA ALA A 31 11.27 -2.78 -4.29
C ALA A 31 10.99 -2.50 -2.80
N LEU A 32 12.00 -2.08 -2.04
CA LEU A 32 11.88 -1.72 -0.62
C LEU A 32 11.55 -0.23 -0.42
N VAL A 33 11.74 0.61 -1.44
CA VAL A 33 11.47 2.04 -1.34
C VAL A 33 9.99 2.33 -1.02
N PRO A 34 8.98 1.74 -1.71
CA PRO A 34 7.58 2.00 -1.41
C PRO A 34 7.18 1.71 0.05
N PRO A 35 7.45 0.53 0.65
CA PRO A 35 7.06 0.28 2.03
C PRO A 35 7.80 1.18 3.03
N ILE A 36 9.05 1.57 2.76
CA ILE A 36 9.78 2.53 3.59
C ILE A 36 9.10 3.90 3.57
N LEU A 37 8.77 4.41 2.38
CA LEU A 37 8.09 5.70 2.24
C LEU A 37 6.72 5.70 2.93
N LEU A 38 5.93 4.64 2.74
CA LEU A 38 4.66 4.47 3.42
C LEU A 38 4.83 4.40 4.94
N ALA A 39 5.89 3.75 5.43
CA ALA A 39 6.19 3.70 6.86
C ALA A 39 6.52 5.07 7.43
N PHE A 40 7.22 5.94 6.69
CA PHE A 40 7.46 7.33 7.07
C PHE A 40 6.17 8.14 7.15
N VAL A 41 5.30 8.03 6.15
CA VAL A 41 3.99 8.70 6.15
C VAL A 41 3.15 8.23 7.34
N LEU A 42 3.07 6.91 7.55
CA LEU A 42 2.34 6.33 8.66
C LEU A 42 2.92 6.78 10.01
N ALA A 43 4.25 6.81 10.14
CA ALA A 43 4.92 7.25 11.36
C ALA A 43 4.62 8.72 11.66
N TYR A 44 4.62 9.57 10.64
CA TYR A 44 4.27 10.98 10.77
C TYR A 44 2.84 11.17 11.29
N ILE A 45 1.88 10.38 10.79
CA ILE A 45 0.48 10.42 11.22
C ILE A 45 0.30 9.85 12.64
N LEU A 46 0.98 8.74 12.96
CA LEU A 46 0.81 8.06 14.24
C LEU A 46 1.59 8.71 15.39
N LYS A 47 2.64 9.46 15.09
CA LYS A 47 3.42 10.18 16.11
C LYS A 47 2.57 11.09 17.01
N PRO A 48 1.77 12.05 16.51
CA PRO A 48 0.95 12.89 17.38
C PRO A 48 -0.06 12.08 18.20
N LEU A 49 -0.56 10.97 17.65
CA LEU A 49 -1.47 10.07 18.35
C LEU A 49 -0.75 9.35 19.50
N ALA A 50 0.46 8.86 19.27
CA ALA A 50 1.30 8.25 20.31
C ALA A 50 1.70 9.27 21.39
N ASP A 51 2.08 10.48 21.00
CA ASP A 51 2.40 11.57 21.94
C ASP A 51 1.17 11.95 22.79
N TRP A 52 -0.03 11.93 22.20
CA TRP A 52 -1.30 12.18 22.91
C TRP A 52 -1.61 11.05 23.90
N VAL A 53 -1.49 9.79 23.48
CA VAL A 53 -1.68 8.61 24.35
C VAL A 53 -0.68 8.61 25.51
N GLU A 54 0.59 8.92 25.25
CA GLU A 54 1.63 9.02 26.27
C GLU A 54 1.27 10.06 27.34
N LYS A 55 0.83 11.25 26.92
CA LYS A 55 0.43 12.34 27.83
C LYS A 55 -0.84 12.01 28.59
N GLN A 56 -1.85 11.43 27.94
CA GLN A 56 -3.16 11.20 28.52
C GLN A 56 -3.16 10.03 29.51
N LEU A 57 -2.46 8.94 29.20
CA LEU A 57 -2.38 7.76 30.07
C LEU A 57 -1.17 7.81 31.03
N GLN A 58 -0.27 8.79 30.89
CA GLN A 58 0.96 8.91 31.67
C GLN A 58 1.81 7.61 31.71
N VAL A 59 1.85 6.90 30.58
CA VAL A 59 2.61 5.66 30.42
C VAL A 59 3.97 5.93 29.78
N ARG A 60 4.90 4.98 29.91
CA ARG A 60 6.19 5.05 29.20
C ARG A 60 5.95 5.13 27.69
N ARG A 61 6.69 5.98 26.97
CA ARG A 61 6.63 6.12 25.50
C ARG A 61 6.50 4.81 24.74
N THR A 62 7.32 3.81 25.06
CA THR A 62 7.27 2.49 24.41
C THR A 62 5.89 1.84 24.52
N LEU A 63 5.22 1.95 25.68
CA LEU A 63 3.88 1.40 25.89
C LEU A 63 2.82 2.20 25.12
N ALA A 64 2.91 3.53 25.11
CA ALA A 64 2.01 4.38 24.33
C ALA A 64 2.08 4.04 22.82
N VAL A 65 3.29 3.91 22.28
CA VAL A 65 3.49 3.53 20.88
C VAL A 65 2.95 2.12 20.63
N ILE A 66 3.26 1.13 21.47
CA ILE A 66 2.72 -0.24 21.32
C ILE A 66 1.19 -0.21 21.30
N LEU A 67 0.55 0.51 22.21
CA LEU A 67 -0.91 0.60 22.29
C LEU A 67 -1.51 1.17 21.01
N VAL A 68 -0.96 2.27 20.49
CA VAL A 68 -1.41 2.88 19.23
C VAL A 68 -1.27 1.89 18.07
N TYR A 69 -0.14 1.20 17.96
CA TYR A 69 0.09 0.23 16.88
C TYR A 69 -0.82 -0.98 16.98
N VAL A 70 -1.13 -1.46 18.19
CA VAL A 70 -2.10 -2.55 18.38
C VAL A 70 -3.49 -2.12 17.90
N VAL A 71 -3.94 -0.92 18.23
CA VAL A 71 -5.23 -0.39 17.77
C VAL A 71 -5.25 -0.25 16.24
N VAL A 72 -4.19 0.31 15.65
CA VAL A 72 -4.08 0.46 14.19
C VAL A 72 -4.08 -0.89 13.48
N LEU A 73 -3.32 -1.87 13.98
CA LEU A 73 -3.30 -3.23 13.42
C LEU A 73 -4.64 -3.94 13.58
N ALA A 74 -5.34 -3.72 14.69
CA ALA A 74 -6.69 -4.25 14.89
C ALA A 74 -7.65 -3.67 13.84
N ILE A 75 -7.63 -2.36 13.61
CA ILE A 75 -8.45 -1.71 12.58
C ILE A 75 -8.09 -2.22 11.19
N LEU A 76 -6.79 -2.27 10.85
CA LEU A 76 -6.31 -2.73 9.54
C LEU A 76 -6.58 -4.21 9.28
N SER A 77 -6.67 -5.04 10.32
CA SER A 77 -6.98 -6.48 10.17
C SER A 77 -8.49 -6.72 10.14
N ILE A 78 -9.25 -6.10 11.05
CA ILE A 78 -10.67 -6.38 11.25
C ILE A 78 -11.53 -5.73 10.16
N VAL A 79 -11.24 -4.47 9.82
CA VAL A 79 -12.08 -3.72 8.86
C VAL A 79 -12.11 -4.40 7.49
N PRO A 80 -10.97 -4.80 6.86
CA PRO A 80 -11.03 -5.46 5.57
C PRO A 80 -11.70 -6.84 5.64
N VAL A 81 -11.40 -7.63 6.68
CA VAL A 81 -11.98 -8.98 6.85
C VAL A 81 -13.49 -8.94 7.04
N THR A 82 -14.05 -7.83 7.55
CA THR A 82 -15.50 -7.69 7.75
C THR A 82 -16.18 -6.94 6.60
N VAL A 83 -15.62 -5.82 6.18
CA VAL A 83 -16.22 -4.92 5.17
C VAL A 83 -16.08 -5.47 3.75
N VAL A 84 -14.91 -6.05 3.40
CA VAL A 84 -14.68 -6.56 2.04
C VAL A 84 -15.64 -7.69 1.69
N PRO A 85 -15.80 -8.77 2.48
CA PRO A 85 -16.75 -9.83 2.11
C PRO A 85 -18.19 -9.33 2.09
N TYR A 86 -18.57 -8.41 2.98
CA TYR A 86 -19.91 -7.82 2.96
C TYR A 86 -20.17 -7.00 1.67
N ALA A 87 -19.17 -6.23 1.23
CA ALA A 87 -19.24 -5.50 -0.04
C ALA A 87 -19.27 -6.44 -1.24
N VAL A 88 -18.43 -7.49 -1.24
CA VAL A 88 -18.42 -8.52 -2.29
C VAL A 88 -19.75 -9.25 -2.35
N GLU A 89 -20.33 -9.63 -1.20
CA GLU A 89 -21.62 -10.31 -1.15
C GLU A 89 -22.76 -9.40 -1.67
N ARG A 90 -22.74 -8.11 -1.34
CA ARG A 90 -23.69 -7.13 -1.88
C ARG A 90 -23.59 -7.00 -3.40
N ILE A 91 -22.37 -6.95 -3.94
CA ILE A 91 -22.14 -6.87 -5.39
C ILE A 91 -22.52 -8.20 -6.05
N ALA A 92 -22.17 -9.34 -5.45
CA ALA A 92 -22.50 -10.66 -5.97
C ALA A 92 -24.02 -10.88 -5.99
N ARG A 93 -24.76 -10.45 -4.97
CA ARG A 93 -26.23 -10.50 -4.96
C ARG A 93 -26.87 -9.63 -6.04
N LEU A 94 -26.27 -8.48 -6.38
CA LEU A 94 -26.66 -7.70 -7.57
C LEU A 94 -26.32 -8.42 -8.88
N ASN A 95 -25.28 -9.26 -8.88
CA ASN A 95 -24.82 -10.03 -10.05
C ASN A 95 -25.64 -11.32 -10.29
N VAL A 96 -26.30 -11.86 -9.26
CA VAL A 96 -27.23 -13.02 -9.39
C VAL A 96 -28.39 -12.69 -10.33
N ASP A 97 -28.78 -11.43 -10.45
CA ASP A 97 -29.76 -11.01 -11.46
C ASP A 97 -29.19 -11.03 -12.88
N VAL A 98 -27.89 -10.76 -13.08
CA VAL A 98 -27.27 -10.72 -14.42
C VAL A 98 -27.18 -12.12 -15.03
N GLN A 99 -26.89 -13.15 -14.24
CA GLN A 99 -26.87 -14.54 -14.71
C GLN A 99 -28.27 -15.03 -15.09
N LYS A 100 -29.28 -14.64 -14.30
CA LYS A 100 -30.70 -14.92 -14.59
C LYS A 100 -31.17 -14.16 -15.82
N LEU A 101 -30.83 -12.88 -15.93
CA LEU A 101 -31.11 -12.03 -17.10
C LEU A 101 -30.44 -12.59 -18.35
N THR A 102 -29.21 -13.09 -18.24
CA THR A 102 -28.49 -13.72 -19.35
C THR A 102 -29.18 -15.02 -19.74
N ASN A 103 -29.53 -15.89 -18.79
CA ASN A 103 -30.25 -17.13 -19.09
C ASN A 103 -31.64 -16.87 -19.69
N ASP A 104 -32.34 -15.84 -19.23
CA ASP A 104 -33.64 -15.43 -19.76
C ASP A 104 -33.50 -14.82 -21.16
N LEU A 105 -32.48 -13.99 -21.40
CA LEU A 105 -32.14 -13.45 -22.73
C LEU A 105 -31.74 -14.54 -23.70
N VAL A 106 -30.91 -15.49 -23.28
CA VAL A 106 -30.50 -16.66 -24.05
C VAL A 106 -31.72 -17.52 -24.38
N GLY A 107 -32.58 -17.80 -23.40
CA GLY A 107 -33.82 -18.54 -23.59
C GLY A 107 -34.78 -17.85 -24.56
N PHE A 108 -34.88 -16.51 -24.49
CA PHE A 108 -35.69 -15.70 -25.40
C PHE A 108 -35.12 -15.68 -26.83
N LEU A 109 -33.81 -15.47 -26.99
CA LEU A 109 -33.13 -15.41 -28.29
C LEU A 109 -32.99 -16.78 -28.96
N SER A 110 -33.07 -17.87 -28.20
CA SER A 110 -33.09 -19.24 -28.70
C SER A 110 -34.46 -19.65 -29.25
N GLN A 111 -35.51 -18.86 -29.03
CA GLN A 111 -36.81 -19.12 -29.64
C GLN A 111 -36.76 -18.79 -31.15
N PRO A 112 -37.14 -19.73 -32.02
CA PRO A 112 -37.13 -19.48 -33.46
C PRO A 112 -38.22 -18.45 -33.81
N PHE A 113 -37.80 -17.27 -34.25
CA PHE A 113 -38.72 -16.27 -34.78
C PHE A 113 -38.87 -16.46 -36.28
N PHE A 114 -40.13 -16.50 -36.73
CA PHE A 114 -40.48 -16.62 -38.14
C PHE A 114 -40.70 -15.22 -38.71
N ILE A 115 -39.82 -14.80 -39.62
CA ILE A 115 -40.01 -13.59 -40.42
C ILE A 115 -40.14 -14.03 -41.87
N LEU A 116 -41.29 -13.71 -42.50
CA LEU A 116 -41.53 -13.97 -43.93
C LEU A 116 -41.29 -15.43 -44.37
N GLY A 117 -41.59 -16.40 -43.50
CA GLY A 117 -41.47 -17.84 -43.83
C GLY A 117 -40.05 -18.42 -43.75
N TYR A 118 -39.04 -17.62 -43.43
CA TYR A 118 -37.67 -18.08 -43.19
C TYR A 118 -37.42 -18.29 -41.68
N ARG A 119 -36.83 -19.44 -41.33
CA ARG A 119 -36.38 -19.75 -39.96
C ARG A 119 -34.98 -19.15 -39.75
N PHE A 120 -34.88 -18.12 -38.92
CA PHE A 120 -33.61 -17.62 -38.42
C PHE A 120 -33.34 -18.21 -37.04
N ASN A 121 -32.13 -18.74 -36.84
CA ASN A 121 -31.71 -19.36 -35.59
C ASN A 121 -30.48 -18.58 -35.08
N LEU A 122 -30.63 -17.85 -33.98
CA LEU A 122 -29.55 -17.03 -33.38
C LEU A 122 -28.62 -17.85 -32.47
N GLY A 123 -28.68 -19.19 -32.53
CA GLY A 123 -27.94 -20.09 -31.64
C GLY A 123 -26.42 -19.84 -31.61
N ASP A 124 -25.83 -19.40 -32.72
CA ASP A 124 -24.39 -19.09 -32.78
C ASP A 124 -24.03 -17.81 -31.99
N PHE A 125 -24.93 -16.83 -31.93
CA PHE A 125 -24.76 -15.60 -31.12
C PHE A 125 -24.91 -15.87 -29.62
N VAL A 126 -25.71 -16.88 -29.27
CA VAL A 126 -25.99 -17.28 -27.89
C VAL A 126 -24.76 -17.94 -27.25
N GLY A 127 -24.00 -18.74 -28.02
CA GLY A 127 -22.78 -19.39 -27.54
C GLY A 127 -21.68 -18.40 -27.14
N ASP A 128 -21.46 -17.35 -27.95
CA ASP A 128 -20.43 -16.33 -27.70
C ASP A 128 -20.74 -15.47 -26.46
N VAL A 129 -22.01 -15.15 -26.22
CA VAL A 129 -22.42 -14.39 -25.03
C VAL A 129 -22.23 -15.22 -23.76
N GLY A 130 -22.62 -16.49 -23.78
CA GLY A 130 -22.42 -17.41 -22.67
C GLY A 130 -20.94 -17.59 -22.32
N ALA A 131 -20.09 -17.79 -23.32
CA ALA A 131 -18.65 -17.94 -23.14
C ALA A 131 -17.98 -16.66 -22.60
N THR A 132 -18.38 -15.49 -23.09
CA THR A 132 -17.85 -14.19 -22.62
C THR A 132 -18.18 -13.94 -21.15
N VAL A 133 -19.44 -14.22 -20.75
CA VAL A 133 -19.87 -14.09 -19.34
C VAL A 133 -19.15 -15.11 -18.45
N GLN A 134 -18.98 -16.35 -18.89
CA GLN A 134 -18.23 -17.36 -18.15
C GLN A 134 -16.76 -16.98 -17.96
N ASN A 135 -16.11 -16.40 -18.97
CA ASN A 135 -14.73 -15.95 -18.90
C ASN A 135 -14.53 -14.74 -17.96
N MET A 136 -15.54 -13.87 -17.81
CA MET A 136 -15.50 -12.79 -16.81
C MET A 136 -15.70 -13.30 -15.37
N LEU A 137 -16.41 -14.43 -15.20
CA LEU A 137 -16.71 -15.03 -13.91
C LEU A 137 -15.67 -16.08 -13.46
N GLN A 138 -14.95 -16.69 -14.41
CA GLN A 138 -13.90 -17.68 -14.16
C GLN A 138 -12.82 -17.25 -13.15
N PRO A 139 -12.33 -15.99 -13.15
CA PRO A 139 -11.34 -15.52 -12.19
C PRO A 139 -11.82 -15.71 -10.74
N PHE A 140 -13.13 -15.62 -10.47
CA PHE A 140 -13.67 -15.79 -9.12
C PHE A 140 -13.71 -17.26 -8.66
N ALA A 141 -13.72 -18.23 -9.58
CA ALA A 141 -13.82 -19.66 -9.25
C ALA A 141 -12.46 -20.35 -9.04
N THR A 142 -11.38 -19.87 -9.67
CA THR A 142 -10.04 -20.50 -9.63
C THR A 142 -9.03 -19.76 -8.73
N GLN A 143 -9.43 -18.65 -8.11
CA GLN A 143 -8.53 -17.79 -7.35
C GLN A 143 -8.17 -18.26 -5.94
N THR A 144 -8.62 -19.41 -5.45
CA THR A 144 -8.35 -19.83 -4.05
C THR A 144 -6.85 -19.91 -3.73
N VAL A 145 -6.02 -20.42 -4.64
CA VAL A 145 -4.55 -20.51 -4.43
C VAL A 145 -3.88 -19.14 -4.57
N GLY A 146 -4.29 -18.33 -5.57
CA GLY A 146 -3.77 -16.98 -5.77
C GLY A 146 -4.13 -16.03 -4.64
N LEU A 147 -5.31 -16.19 -4.04
CA LEU A 147 -5.73 -15.44 -2.85
C LEU A 147 -4.80 -15.69 -1.67
N VAL A 148 -4.43 -16.95 -1.39
CA VAL A 148 -3.51 -17.25 -0.28
C VAL A 148 -2.14 -16.59 -0.49
N PHE A 149 -1.56 -16.69 -1.70
CA PHE A 149 -0.28 -16.04 -1.99
C PHE A 149 -0.37 -14.51 -1.90
N ASN A 150 -1.44 -13.91 -2.42
CA ASN A 150 -1.64 -12.45 -2.34
C ASN A 150 -1.86 -11.98 -0.90
N LEU A 151 -2.59 -12.75 -0.08
CA LEU A 151 -2.78 -12.45 1.34
C LEU A 151 -1.46 -12.53 2.10
N LEU A 152 -0.64 -13.56 1.87
CA LEU A 152 0.68 -13.67 2.48
C LEU A 152 1.59 -12.51 2.07
N SER A 153 1.65 -12.18 0.78
CA SER A 153 2.43 -11.03 0.29
C SER A 153 1.93 -9.71 0.88
N SER A 154 0.61 -9.50 0.96
CA SER A 154 0.02 -8.30 1.57
C SER A 154 0.35 -8.21 3.05
N LEU A 155 0.28 -9.32 3.79
CA LEU A 155 0.65 -9.36 5.21
C LEU A 155 2.12 -9.00 5.42
N LEU A 156 3.03 -9.53 4.59
CA LEU A 156 4.45 -9.17 4.65
C LEU A 156 4.67 -7.68 4.41
N TRP A 157 3.95 -7.08 3.46
CA TRP A 157 3.99 -5.63 3.21
C TRP A 157 3.49 -4.83 4.40
N VAL A 158 2.30 -5.15 4.91
CA VAL A 158 1.69 -4.47 6.07
C VAL A 158 2.60 -4.59 7.29
N LEU A 159 3.12 -5.78 7.57
CA LEU A 159 4.04 -5.99 8.68
C LEU A 159 5.33 -5.19 8.51
N SER A 160 5.92 -5.19 7.32
CA SER A 160 7.15 -4.42 7.05
C SER A 160 6.92 -2.92 7.29
N ILE A 161 5.86 -2.36 6.71
CA ILE A 161 5.48 -0.95 6.89
C ILE A 161 5.28 -0.65 8.38
N THR A 162 4.54 -1.52 9.07
CA THR A 162 4.22 -1.36 10.49
C THR A 162 5.47 -1.40 11.37
N ILE A 163 6.35 -2.38 11.17
CA ILE A 163 7.58 -2.53 11.95
C ILE A 163 8.49 -1.32 11.74
N ILE A 164 8.73 -0.93 10.48
CA ILE A 164 9.57 0.23 10.16
C ILE A 164 8.99 1.50 10.80
N SER A 165 7.68 1.69 10.63
CA SER A 165 6.96 2.84 11.18
C SER A 165 7.04 2.87 12.71
N PHE A 166 6.86 1.73 13.37
CA PHE A 166 6.95 1.59 14.81
C PHE A 166 8.31 2.03 15.34
N TYR A 167 9.40 1.59 14.70
CA TYR A 167 10.74 2.04 15.06
C TYR A 167 10.93 3.54 14.82
N LEU A 168 10.40 4.08 13.72
CA LEU A 168 10.46 5.52 13.43
C LEU A 168 9.75 6.36 14.51
N VAL A 169 8.58 5.94 15.00
CA VAL A 169 7.85 6.67 16.05
C VAL A 169 8.54 6.51 17.41
N LYS A 170 8.92 5.28 17.77
CA LYS A 170 9.58 4.96 19.04
C LYS A 170 10.91 5.69 19.19
N ASP A 171 11.77 5.65 18.17
CA ASP A 171 13.12 6.20 18.21
C ASP A 171 13.23 7.56 17.46
N ALA A 172 12.12 8.27 17.28
CA ALA A 172 12.10 9.53 16.52
C ALA A 172 13.12 10.57 17.02
N GLU A 173 13.40 10.62 18.31
CA GLU A 173 14.41 11.53 18.90
C GLU A 173 15.83 11.16 18.50
N ARG A 174 16.15 9.86 18.52
CA ARG A 174 17.46 9.36 18.08
C ARG A 174 17.65 9.58 16.58
N LEU A 175 16.59 9.38 15.80
CA LEU A 175 16.60 9.64 14.37
C LEU A 175 16.87 11.13 14.07
N ARG A 176 16.21 12.04 14.81
CA ARG A 176 16.47 13.49 14.73
C ARG A 176 17.93 13.82 15.08
N GLN A 177 18.43 13.32 16.21
CA GLN A 177 19.82 13.54 16.60
C GLN A 177 20.83 13.00 15.57
N PHE A 178 20.51 11.88 14.91
CA PHE A 178 21.35 11.34 13.84
C PHE A 178 21.33 12.24 12.61
N LEU A 179 20.15 12.70 12.19
CA LEU A 179 20.00 13.64 11.08
C LEU A 179 20.71 14.98 11.37
N ASP A 180 20.59 15.49 12.60
CA ASP A 180 21.26 16.73 13.04
C ASP A 180 22.79 16.59 13.00
N ARG A 181 23.34 15.39 13.24
CA ARG A 181 24.79 15.11 13.14
C ARG A 181 25.28 14.92 11.70
N LEU A 182 24.40 14.51 10.80
CA LEU A 182 24.70 14.43 9.36
C LEU A 182 24.60 15.79 8.68
N ALA A 183 23.85 16.73 9.27
CA ALA A 183 23.80 18.10 8.80
C ALA A 183 25.17 18.79 8.98
N PRO A 184 25.73 19.42 7.93
CA PRO A 184 26.99 20.15 8.04
C PRO A 184 26.91 21.24 9.14
N PRO A 185 27.94 21.39 9.98
CA PRO A 185 27.96 22.38 11.06
C PRO A 185 28.00 23.79 10.46
N GLY A 186 26.84 24.45 10.42
CA GLY A 186 26.71 25.80 9.86
C GLY A 186 25.27 26.32 9.76
N TYR A 187 24.27 25.44 9.71
CA TYR A 187 22.85 25.83 9.56
C TYR A 187 22.02 25.76 10.85
N THR A 188 22.60 25.35 11.97
CA THR A 188 21.89 25.16 13.25
C THR A 188 21.43 26.48 13.89
N GLU A 189 22.18 27.56 13.68
CA GLU A 189 21.88 28.86 14.30
C GLU A 189 20.76 29.62 13.54
N GLU A 190 20.73 29.49 12.21
CA GLU A 190 19.70 30.11 11.35
C GLU A 190 18.35 29.37 11.45
N LEU A 191 18.37 28.03 11.50
CA LEU A 191 17.17 27.23 11.71
C LEU A 191 16.56 27.41 13.12
N ARG A 192 17.39 27.72 14.12
CA ARG A 192 16.90 28.01 15.48
C ARG A 192 16.14 29.33 15.56
N ARG A 193 16.59 30.37 14.83
CA ARG A 193 15.89 31.67 14.76
C ARG A 193 14.55 31.59 14.03
N LEU A 194 14.48 30.86 12.91
CA LEU A 194 13.24 30.67 12.16
C LEU A 194 12.15 29.93 12.94
N ARG A 195 12.53 29.09 13.92
CA ARG A 195 11.60 28.35 14.77
C ARG A 195 11.07 29.17 15.96
N GLU A 196 11.73 30.27 16.32
CA GLU A 196 11.25 31.19 17.35
C GLU A 196 10.29 32.26 16.76
N GLU A 197 10.28 32.41 15.44
CA GLU A 197 9.47 33.39 14.72
C GLU A 197 8.15 32.80 14.15
N ILE A 198 7.96 31.49 14.23
CA ILE A 198 6.77 30.73 13.80
C ILE A 198 6.24 29.88 14.95
#